data_AF-A0A165K274-F1
#
_entry.id   AF-A0A165K274-F1
#
_cell.length_a   1.000
_cell.length_b   1.000
_cell.length_c   1.000
_cell.angle_alpha   90.00
_cell.angle_beta   90.00
_cell.angle_gamma   90.00
#
_symmetry.space_group_name_H-M   'P 1'
#
loop_
_entity.id
_entity.type
_entity.pdbx_description
1 polymer ?
#
loop_
_entity_poly.entity_id
_entity_poly.type
_entity_poly.pdbx_seq_one_letter_code
_entity_poly.pdbx_strand_id
1 'polypeptide(L)'
;MILGTQANATDLSFFDEIPAGNSADIAQDGADLNASITQQGKNTGTLQQEGLSHTASLQQKGYANQADIIQHGTAQQADITQLGWENLAVASQYGTGNNASLFQEGSHNTITLDQNGDYNRAIIAQYGVGNNADVAQYGNANAVSVTQIGAGLHVSIQQWD
;
A
#
# COMPACT_ATOMS: atom_id res chain seq x y z
N MET A 1 -11.76 -12.33 41.47
CA MET A 1 -12.46 -12.25 40.18
C MET A 1 -11.81 -11.14 39.37
N ILE A 2 -10.77 -11.48 38.61
CA ILE A 2 -10.24 -10.65 37.53
C ILE A 2 -10.07 -11.65 36.38
N LEU A 3 -10.91 -11.50 35.37
CA LEU A 3 -10.97 -12.36 34.19
C LEU A 3 -9.70 -12.14 33.38
N GLY A 4 -8.90 -13.19 33.25
CA GLY A 4 -7.84 -13.24 32.25
C GLY A 4 -8.50 -13.32 30.87
N THR A 5 -8.27 -12.31 30.03
CA THR A 5 -8.58 -12.39 28.61
C THR A 5 -7.47 -13.15 27.93
N GLN A 6 -7.66 -14.46 27.76
CA GLN A 6 -6.99 -15.23 26.72
C GLN A 6 -7.26 -14.53 25.39
N ALA A 7 -6.24 -13.89 24.81
CA ALA A 7 -6.20 -13.71 23.37
C ALA A 7 -6.03 -15.11 22.79
N ASN A 8 -7.12 -15.68 22.29
CA ASN A 8 -7.10 -16.92 21.51
C ASN A 8 -6.33 -16.63 20.21
N ALA A 9 -5.01 -16.77 20.30
CA ALA A 9 -4.13 -16.90 19.16
C ALA A 9 -4.25 -18.34 18.64
N THR A 10 -5.28 -18.58 17.83
CA THR A 10 -5.31 -19.71 16.91
C THR A 10 -6.00 -19.28 15.62
N ASP A 11 -5.23 -18.73 14.69
CA ASP A 11 -5.08 -19.42 13.41
C ASP A 11 -3.69 -19.14 12.84
N LEU A 12 -2.89 -20.21 12.80
CA LEU A 12 -1.61 -20.32 12.12
C LEU A 12 -1.87 -21.11 10.83
N SER A 13 -2.65 -20.60 9.90
CA SER A 13 -2.90 -21.32 8.64
C SER A 13 -1.76 -21.07 7.64
N PHE A 14 -0.64 -21.75 7.91
CA PHE A 14 0.25 -22.24 6.88
C PHE A 14 -0.56 -23.25 6.03
N PHE A 15 -1.15 -22.80 4.91
CA PHE A 15 -1.47 -23.53 3.65
C PHE A 15 -2.70 -22.95 2.93
N ASP A 16 -2.49 -22.54 1.68
CA ASP A 16 -3.45 -22.46 0.55
C ASP A 16 -4.94 -22.22 0.86
N GLU A 17 -5.36 -20.96 0.87
CA GLU A 17 -6.72 -20.60 0.45
C GLU A 17 -6.65 -19.70 -0.79
N ILE A 18 -6.37 -20.33 -1.94
CA ILE A 18 -6.93 -19.87 -3.22
C ILE A 18 -8.37 -20.40 -3.30
N PRO A 19 -9.38 -19.53 -3.19
CA PRO A 19 -10.54 -19.64 -4.05
C PRO A 19 -10.72 -18.35 -4.86
N ALA A 20 -10.97 -18.53 -6.16
CA ALA A 20 -10.95 -17.48 -7.16
C ALA A 20 -11.99 -16.36 -6.90
N GLY A 21 -11.51 -15.16 -6.59
CA GLY A 21 -12.32 -13.93 -6.58
C GLY A 21 -12.09 -13.09 -5.33
N ASN A 22 -11.11 -12.19 -5.39
CA ASN A 22 -10.63 -11.31 -4.30
C ASN A 22 -9.83 -12.03 -3.20
N SER A 23 -8.53 -11.76 -3.15
CA SER A 23 -7.64 -12.15 -2.03
C SER A 23 -7.27 -10.87 -1.29
N ALA A 24 -7.63 -10.78 -0.01
CA ALA A 24 -7.28 -9.68 0.86
C ALA A 24 -6.58 -10.23 2.09
N ASP A 25 -5.36 -9.79 2.36
CA ASP A 25 -4.58 -10.18 3.53
C ASP A 25 -4.22 -8.93 4.35
N ILE A 26 -4.46 -8.99 5.66
CA ILE A 26 -4.15 -7.92 6.61
C ILE A 26 -3.39 -8.53 7.77
N ALA A 27 -2.10 -8.19 7.89
CA ALA A 27 -1.24 -8.53 9.01
C ALA A 27 -0.96 -7.27 9.84
N GLN A 28 -1.27 -7.31 11.14
CA GLN A 28 -1.07 -6.19 12.06
C GLN A 28 -0.34 -6.68 13.31
N ASP A 29 0.85 -6.15 13.59
CA ASP A 29 1.61 -6.39 14.80
C ASP A 29 1.90 -5.07 15.52
N GLY A 30 1.26 -4.85 16.66
CA GLY A 30 1.43 -3.63 17.46
C GLY A 30 0.11 -3.05 17.96
N ALA A 31 0.08 -1.73 18.20
CA ALA A 31 -1.07 -1.06 18.83
C ALA A 31 -1.61 0.11 17.99
N ASP A 32 -2.91 0.35 18.08
CA ASP A 32 -3.64 1.41 17.37
C ASP A 32 -3.50 1.36 15.84
N LEU A 33 -3.37 0.16 15.27
CA LEU A 33 -3.24 -0.05 13.84
C LEU A 33 -4.63 -0.06 13.18
N ASN A 34 -4.81 0.76 12.14
CA ASN A 34 -6.03 0.79 11.33
C ASN A 34 -5.70 0.36 9.90
N ALA A 35 -6.32 -0.72 9.45
CA ALA A 35 -6.13 -1.30 8.13
C ALA A 35 -7.49 -1.59 7.50
N SER A 36 -7.67 -1.22 6.24
CA SER A 36 -8.85 -1.58 5.47
C SER A 36 -8.49 -1.96 4.04
N ILE A 37 -9.06 -3.07 3.56
CA ILE A 37 -9.00 -3.48 2.17
C ILE A 37 -10.44 -3.61 1.66
N THR A 38 -10.77 -2.89 0.59
CA THR A 38 -12.06 -2.99 -0.10
C THR A 38 -11.84 -3.37 -1.55
N GLN A 39 -12.32 -4.55 -1.94
CA GLN A 39 -12.18 -5.09 -3.29
C GLN A 39 -13.53 -5.28 -3.97
N GLN A 40 -13.65 -4.79 -5.21
CA GLN A 40 -14.78 -5.03 -6.09
C GLN A 40 -14.26 -5.67 -7.39
N GLY A 41 -14.63 -6.93 -7.64
CA GLY A 41 -14.20 -7.71 -8.81
C GLY A 41 -13.32 -8.90 -8.44
N LYS A 42 -12.14 -9.05 -9.05
CA LYS A 42 -11.15 -10.09 -8.69
C LYS A 42 -9.79 -9.44 -8.55
N ASN A 43 -9.41 -9.02 -7.35
CA ASN A 43 -8.14 -8.32 -7.10
C ASN A 43 -7.36 -9.03 -5.98
N THR A 44 -6.09 -8.67 -5.82
CA THR A 44 -5.24 -9.13 -4.72
C THR A 44 -4.75 -7.91 -3.96
N GLY A 45 -4.89 -7.93 -2.64
CA GLY A 45 -4.51 -6.84 -1.77
C GLY A 45 -3.84 -7.39 -0.52
N THR A 46 -2.65 -6.92 -0.21
CA THR A 46 -1.95 -7.27 1.03
C THR A 46 -1.60 -5.99 1.79
N LEU A 47 -1.81 -6.02 3.10
CA LEU A 47 -1.50 -4.92 4.00
C LEU A 47 -0.79 -5.47 5.23
N GLN A 48 0.43 -5.02 5.46
CA GLN A 48 1.23 -5.36 6.63
C GLN A 48 1.57 -4.08 7.41
N GLN A 49 1.24 -4.07 8.70
CA GLN A 49 1.55 -2.99 9.63
C GLN A 49 2.30 -3.56 10.84
N GLU A 50 3.48 -3.02 11.14
CA GLU A 50 4.27 -3.34 12.32
C GLU A 50 4.64 -2.06 13.08
N GLY A 51 4.15 -1.91 14.31
CA GLY A 51 4.48 -0.80 15.20
C GLY A 51 3.27 -0.09 15.80
N LEU A 52 3.22 1.23 15.74
CA LEU A 52 2.20 2.01 16.46
C LEU A 52 1.46 3.00 15.57
N SER A 53 0.14 3.07 15.72
CA SER A 53 -0.72 4.12 15.17
C SER A 53 -0.68 4.27 13.64
N HIS A 54 -0.47 3.18 12.90
CA HIS A 54 -0.51 3.24 11.43
C HIS A 54 -1.94 3.29 10.90
N THR A 55 -2.11 3.95 9.76
CA THR A 55 -3.35 3.91 8.98
C THR A 55 -3.04 3.46 7.56
N ALA A 56 -3.75 2.45 7.09
CA ALA A 56 -3.64 1.98 5.72
C ALA A 56 -5.02 1.68 5.12
N SER A 57 -5.22 2.15 3.89
CA SER A 57 -6.43 1.94 3.12
C SER A 57 -6.07 1.47 1.72
N LEU A 58 -6.67 0.37 1.31
CA LEU A 58 -6.54 -0.16 -0.04
C LEU A 58 -7.93 -0.34 -0.65
N GLN A 59 -8.16 0.34 -1.78
CA GLN A 59 -9.36 0.21 -2.57
C GLN A 59 -9.03 -0.28 -3.98
N GLN A 60 -9.61 -1.40 -4.38
CA GLN A 60 -9.42 -1.97 -5.72
C GLN A 60 -10.77 -2.23 -6.37
N LYS A 61 -10.95 -1.72 -7.59
CA LYS A 61 -12.15 -1.93 -8.40
C LYS A 61 -11.76 -2.37 -9.80
N GLY A 62 -12.21 -3.57 -10.17
CA GLY A 62 -12.02 -4.18 -11.48
C GLY A 62 -11.37 -5.56 -11.40
N TYR A 63 -10.45 -5.87 -12.32
CA TYR A 63 -9.96 -7.24 -12.50
C TYR A 63 -8.44 -7.32 -12.44
N ALA A 64 -7.92 -8.29 -11.70
CA ALA A 64 -6.51 -8.60 -11.52
C ALA A 64 -5.65 -7.41 -11.08
N ASN A 65 -6.21 -6.42 -10.38
CA ASN A 65 -5.36 -5.42 -9.75
C ASN A 65 -4.66 -6.04 -8.53
N GLN A 66 -3.40 -5.66 -8.32
CA GLN A 66 -2.58 -6.07 -7.19
C GLN A 66 -2.11 -4.84 -6.43
N ALA A 67 -2.20 -4.88 -5.11
CA ALA A 67 -1.62 -3.83 -4.29
C ALA A 67 -1.10 -4.33 -2.96
N ASP A 68 0.07 -3.82 -2.58
CA ASP A 68 0.77 -4.20 -1.37
C ASP A 68 1.14 -2.93 -0.57
N ILE A 69 0.75 -2.89 0.70
CA ILE A 69 1.12 -1.85 1.65
C ILE A 69 1.94 -2.48 2.76
N ILE A 70 3.13 -1.93 3.02
CA ILE A 70 4.00 -2.37 4.11
C ILE A 70 4.40 -1.13 4.93
N GLN A 71 4.05 -1.11 6.21
CA GLN A 71 4.36 -0.01 7.12
C GLN A 71 5.09 -0.55 8.36
N HIS A 72 6.29 -0.02 8.62
CA HIS A 72 7.06 -0.33 9.82
C HIS A 72 7.46 0.97 10.54
N GLY A 73 7.20 1.06 11.84
CA GLY A 73 7.58 2.21 12.67
C GLY A 73 6.38 2.87 13.35
N THR A 74 6.21 4.19 13.24
CA THR A 74 5.12 4.89 13.96
C THR A 74 4.38 5.91 13.09
N ALA A 75 3.06 6.01 13.28
CA ALA A 75 2.20 7.02 12.65
C ALA A 75 2.28 7.12 11.12
N GLN A 76 2.52 6.00 10.43
CA GLN A 76 2.57 5.94 8.97
C GLN A 76 1.15 5.97 8.37
N GLN A 77 0.99 6.62 7.21
CA GLN A 77 -0.26 6.61 6.44
C GLN A 77 -0.02 6.19 4.99
N ALA A 78 -0.79 5.21 4.51
CA ALA A 78 -0.77 4.75 3.13
C ALA A 78 -2.19 4.57 2.57
N ASP A 79 -2.49 5.24 1.47
CA ASP A 79 -3.76 5.13 0.76
C ASP A 79 -3.50 4.70 -0.70
N ILE A 80 -4.00 3.54 -1.10
CA ILE A 80 -3.92 3.04 -2.48
C ILE A 80 -5.32 2.91 -3.08
N THR A 81 -5.53 3.49 -4.25
CA THR A 81 -6.75 3.29 -5.06
C THR A 81 -6.41 2.83 -6.47
N GLN A 82 -6.96 1.68 -6.86
CA GLN A 82 -6.80 1.12 -8.20
C GLN A 82 -8.15 0.91 -8.87
N LEU A 83 -8.31 1.51 -10.05
CA LEU A 83 -9.50 1.42 -10.87
C LEU A 83 -9.12 0.87 -12.25
N GLY A 84 -9.68 -0.29 -12.63
CA GLY A 84 -9.48 -0.89 -13.93
C GLY A 84 -8.90 -2.30 -13.86
N TRP A 85 -7.89 -2.60 -14.68
CA TRP A 85 -7.45 -3.97 -14.90
C TRP A 85 -5.92 -4.10 -14.90
N GLU A 86 -5.42 -5.11 -14.19
CA GLU A 86 -4.00 -5.46 -14.14
C GLU A 86 -3.09 -4.30 -13.70
N ASN A 87 -3.56 -3.43 -12.81
CA ASN A 87 -2.70 -2.41 -12.20
C ASN A 87 -1.96 -2.97 -10.98
N LEU A 88 -0.73 -2.52 -10.77
CA LEU A 88 0.13 -2.88 -9.64
C LEU A 88 0.52 -1.63 -8.85
N ALA A 89 0.33 -1.63 -7.53
CA ALA A 89 0.77 -0.55 -6.65
C ALA A 89 1.42 -1.11 -5.39
N VAL A 90 2.67 -0.75 -5.14
CA VAL A 90 3.41 -1.15 -3.93
C VAL A 90 3.84 0.09 -3.17
N ALA A 91 3.50 0.16 -1.89
CA ALA A 91 3.93 1.21 -0.98
C ALA A 91 4.65 0.61 0.23
N SER A 92 5.90 0.97 0.43
CA SER A 92 6.70 0.60 1.60
C SER A 92 7.12 1.85 2.38
N GLN A 93 6.85 1.88 3.68
CA GLN A 93 7.13 3.01 4.55
C GLN A 93 7.84 2.56 5.83
N TYR A 94 9.08 3.03 6.02
CA TYR A 94 9.90 2.79 7.20
C TYR A 94 10.22 4.10 7.92
N GLY A 95 9.97 4.17 9.23
CA GLY A 95 10.27 5.33 10.07
C GLY A 95 9.03 5.94 10.73
N THR A 96 8.95 7.27 10.74
CA THR A 96 7.90 8.02 11.47
C THR A 96 7.16 9.02 10.58
N GLY A 97 5.82 9.00 10.61
CA GLY A 97 4.99 10.04 10.00
C GLY A 97 5.04 10.13 8.46
N ASN A 98 5.46 9.08 7.77
CA ASN A 98 5.46 9.02 6.31
C ASN A 98 4.03 8.93 5.76
N ASN A 99 3.79 9.58 4.63
CA ASN A 99 2.50 9.65 3.96
C ASN A 99 2.59 9.29 2.47
N ALA A 100 1.82 8.30 2.07
CA ALA A 100 1.76 7.78 0.71
C ALA A 100 0.31 7.82 0.19
N SER A 101 0.10 8.41 -0.99
CA SER A 101 -1.18 8.39 -1.69
C SER A 101 -0.97 7.99 -3.14
N LEU A 102 -1.40 6.77 -3.49
CA LEU A 102 -1.20 6.16 -4.80
C LEU A 102 -2.56 5.98 -5.49
N PHE A 103 -2.67 6.48 -6.72
CA PHE A 103 -3.88 6.38 -7.53
C PHE A 103 -3.56 5.85 -8.93
N GLN A 104 -4.27 4.81 -9.36
CA GLN A 104 -4.17 4.25 -10.70
C GLN A 104 -5.55 4.11 -11.33
N GLU A 105 -5.72 4.67 -12.52
CA GLU A 105 -6.90 4.48 -13.36
C GLU A 105 -6.50 4.06 -14.77
N GLY A 106 -6.99 2.89 -15.19
CA GLY A 106 -6.73 2.32 -16.51
C GLY A 106 -6.18 0.91 -16.41
N SER A 107 -5.09 0.61 -17.14
CA SER A 107 -4.56 -0.74 -17.19
C SER A 107 -3.05 -0.88 -17.25
N HIS A 108 -2.54 -1.98 -16.70
CA HIS A 108 -1.11 -2.29 -16.70
C HIS A 108 -0.24 -1.17 -16.12
N ASN A 109 -0.82 -0.29 -15.29
CA ASN A 109 -0.06 0.77 -14.66
C ASN A 109 0.68 0.20 -13.44
N THR A 110 1.89 0.68 -13.17
CA THR A 110 2.75 0.24 -12.08
C THR A 110 3.23 1.44 -11.26
N ILE A 111 3.00 1.41 -9.96
CA ILE A 111 3.59 2.36 -9.00
C ILE A 111 4.40 1.56 -7.98
N THR A 112 5.66 1.94 -7.80
CA THR A 112 6.49 1.50 -6.68
C THR A 112 6.92 2.71 -5.87
N LEU A 113 6.60 2.72 -4.58
CA LEU A 113 6.99 3.76 -3.64
C LEU A 113 7.75 3.15 -2.45
N ASP A 114 8.96 3.65 -2.21
CA ASP A 114 9.76 3.39 -1.02
C ASP A 114 10.02 4.70 -0.25
N GLN A 115 9.57 4.78 0.99
CA GLN A 115 9.82 5.91 1.90
C GLN A 115 10.57 5.41 3.13
N ASN A 116 11.81 5.86 3.28
CA ASN A 116 12.66 5.49 4.40
C ASN A 116 13.22 6.75 5.09
N GLY A 117 12.83 6.93 6.34
CA GLY A 117 13.11 8.13 7.13
C GLY A 117 11.81 8.73 7.67
N ASP A 118 11.84 10.01 8.05
CA ASP A 118 10.73 10.63 8.77
C ASP A 118 10.01 11.71 7.95
N TYR A 119 8.69 11.76 8.05
CA TYR A 119 7.84 12.78 7.46
C TYR A 119 7.93 12.93 5.94
N ASN A 120 8.29 11.86 5.23
CA ASN A 120 8.31 11.84 3.77
C ASN A 120 6.89 11.78 3.21
N ARG A 121 6.64 12.51 2.11
CA ARG A 121 5.35 12.58 1.44
C ARG A 121 5.46 12.26 -0.05
N ALA A 122 4.64 11.33 -0.52
CA ALA A 122 4.55 10.99 -1.93
C ALA A 122 3.08 10.93 -2.39
N ILE A 123 2.78 11.62 -3.49
CA ILE A 123 1.51 11.55 -4.19
C ILE A 123 1.80 11.11 -5.63
N ILE A 124 1.24 9.98 -6.05
CA ILE A 124 1.49 9.42 -7.38
C ILE A 124 0.15 9.08 -8.02
N ALA A 125 -0.11 9.65 -9.19
CA ALA A 125 -1.31 9.39 -9.98
C ALA A 125 -0.96 8.94 -11.40
N GLN A 126 -1.53 7.82 -11.83
CA GLN A 126 -1.37 7.29 -13.18
C GLN A 126 -2.73 7.14 -13.85
N TYR A 127 -2.86 7.74 -15.05
CA TYR A 127 -4.04 7.64 -15.91
C TYR A 127 -3.64 7.08 -17.27
N GLY A 128 -4.28 5.99 -17.68
CA GLY A 128 -4.09 5.40 -19.00
C GLY A 128 -3.50 4.00 -18.94
N VAL A 129 -2.53 3.69 -19.82
CA VAL A 129 -2.09 2.30 -20.05
C VAL A 129 -0.58 2.16 -19.94
N GLY A 130 -0.10 1.22 -19.12
CA GLY A 130 1.31 0.86 -19.11
C GLY A 130 2.23 1.95 -18.55
N ASN A 131 1.72 2.85 -17.70
CA ASN A 131 2.56 3.86 -17.06
C ASN A 131 3.34 3.23 -15.89
N ASN A 132 4.59 3.64 -15.71
CA ASN A 132 5.45 3.21 -14.61
C ASN A 132 5.97 4.41 -13.81
N ALA A 133 5.85 4.35 -12.50
CA ALA A 133 6.37 5.36 -11.58
C ALA A 133 7.12 4.68 -10.44
N ASP A 134 8.43 4.90 -10.37
CA ASP A 134 9.29 4.40 -9.31
C ASP A 134 9.80 5.58 -8.48
N VAL A 135 9.38 5.67 -7.22
CA VAL A 135 9.72 6.76 -6.31
C VAL A 135 10.41 6.20 -5.07
N ALA A 136 11.60 6.69 -4.78
CA ALA A 136 12.32 6.42 -3.54
C ALA A 136 12.64 7.73 -2.81
N GLN A 137 12.27 7.81 -1.53
CA GLN A 137 12.56 8.95 -0.66
C GLN A 137 13.36 8.47 0.55
N TYR A 138 14.62 8.88 0.63
CA TYR A 138 15.52 8.61 1.75
C TYR A 138 15.81 9.92 2.50
N GLY A 139 15.69 9.91 3.82
CA GLY A 139 15.90 11.11 4.64
C GLY A 139 14.60 11.68 5.18
N ASN A 140 14.56 12.98 5.47
CA ASN A 140 13.49 13.58 6.25
C ASN A 140 12.75 14.69 5.49
N ALA A 141 11.43 14.70 5.58
CA ALA A 141 10.59 15.75 4.98
C ALA A 141 10.74 15.89 3.44
N ASN A 142 11.09 14.80 2.76
CA ASN A 142 11.07 14.77 1.30
C ASN A 142 9.63 14.84 0.77
N ALA A 143 9.43 15.52 -0.36
CA ALA A 143 8.13 15.65 -0.99
C ALA A 143 8.20 15.37 -2.50
N VAL A 144 7.39 14.43 -2.97
CA VAL A 144 7.23 14.07 -4.39
C VAL A 144 5.77 14.13 -4.80
N SER A 145 5.54 14.66 -5.99
CA SER A 145 4.27 14.53 -6.71
C SER A 145 4.55 14.08 -8.14
N VAL A 146 3.92 12.99 -8.56
CA VAL A 146 4.01 12.45 -9.92
C VAL A 146 2.61 12.33 -10.50
N THR A 147 2.44 12.81 -11.73
CA THR A 147 1.21 12.59 -12.51
C THR A 147 1.59 12.17 -13.91
N GLN A 148 1.15 10.98 -14.32
CA GLN A 148 1.33 10.44 -15.66
C GLN A 148 -0.03 10.31 -16.34
N ILE A 149 -0.18 10.89 -17.53
CA ILE A 149 -1.40 10.80 -18.33
C ILE A 149 -1.01 10.38 -19.73
N GLY A 150 -1.40 9.16 -20.11
CA GLY A 150 -1.10 8.63 -21.44
C GLY A 150 -0.75 7.15 -21.41
N ALA A 151 0.09 6.73 -22.36
CA ALA A 151 0.49 5.35 -22.50
C ALA A 151 2.02 5.21 -22.48
N GLY A 152 2.52 4.23 -21.72
CA GLY A 152 3.95 3.89 -21.68
C GLY A 152 4.85 4.95 -21.07
N LEU A 153 4.32 5.84 -20.22
CA LEU A 153 5.15 6.85 -19.55
C LEU A 153 5.97 6.21 -18.44
N HIS A 154 7.22 6.64 -18.30
CA HIS A 154 8.13 6.16 -17.27
C HIS A 154 8.69 7.33 -16.48
N VAL A 155 8.54 7.31 -15.15
CA VAL A 155 9.11 8.30 -14.23
C VAL A 155 9.85 7.55 -13.14
N SER A 156 11.08 7.99 -12.86
CA SER A 156 11.85 7.53 -11.72
C SER A 156 12.33 8.74 -10.94
N ILE A 157 12.09 8.75 -9.63
CA ILE A 157 12.51 9.82 -8.73
C ILE A 157 13.23 9.18 -7.55
N GLN A 158 14.42 9.70 -7.25
CA GLN A 158 15.15 9.37 -6.03
C GLN A 158 15.49 10.67 -5.33
N GLN A 159 15.03 10.81 -4.09
CA GLN A 159 15.37 11.92 -3.21
C GLN A 159 16.19 11.40 -2.04
N TRP A 160 17.23 12.16 -1.70
CA TRP A 160 18.15 11.91 -0.59
C TRP A 160 18.35 13.24 0.13
N ASP A 161 18.44 13.19 1.46
CA ASP A 161 19.04 14.26 2.28
C ASP A 161 20.49 13.92 2.65
#